data_AF-A0A059KZP9-F1
#
_entry.id   AF-A0A059KZP9-F1
#
_cell.length_a   1.000
_cell.length_b   1.000
_cell.length_c   1.000
_cell.angle_alpha   90.00
_cell.angle_beta   90.00
_cell.angle_gamma   90.00
#
_symmetry.space_group_name_H-M   'P 1'
#
loop_
_entity.id
_entity.type
_entity.pdbx_description
1 polymer ?
#
loop_
_entity_poly.entity_id
_entity_poly.type
_entity_poly.pdbx_seq_one_letter_code
_entity_poly.pdbx_strand_id
1 'polypeptide(L)'
;MTNQMKKIKIADVLSDVASLDWEDALYLPKNKEEWGLNCEAIIENPDNSEDCDMDDNPVAMSKINYRYVLLCDDLLSIIKNLQEQSASYDLDNAYKAFIFYFENDSFIKLNAS
;
A
#
# COMPACT_ATOMS: atom_id res chain seq x y z
N MET A 1 6.91 -23.80 -9.44
CA MET A 1 7.25 -23.55 -8.02
C MET A 1 6.25 -22.51 -7.54
N THR A 2 5.41 -22.80 -6.54
CA THR A 2 4.49 -21.80 -5.99
C THR A 2 5.32 -20.82 -5.18
N ASN A 3 5.58 -19.63 -5.72
CA ASN A 3 6.17 -18.54 -4.96
C ASN A 3 5.15 -18.20 -3.86
N GLN A 4 5.52 -18.47 -2.61
CA GLN A 4 4.64 -18.19 -1.48
C GLN A 4 4.65 -16.68 -1.28
N MET A 5 3.56 -16.00 -1.67
CA MET A 5 3.40 -14.56 -1.50
C MET A 5 3.65 -14.20 -0.03
N LYS A 6 4.65 -13.33 0.22
CA LYS A 6 5.05 -12.94 1.57
C LYS A 6 3.99 -12.01 2.13
N LYS A 7 3.31 -12.46 3.18
CA LYS A 7 2.40 -11.64 3.96
C LYS A 7 3.18 -10.82 4.98
N ILE A 8 2.89 -9.52 5.03
CA ILE A 8 3.50 -8.54 5.95
C ILE A 8 2.40 -7.64 6.51
N LYS A 9 2.54 -7.09 7.72
CA LYS A 9 1.51 -6.18 8.23
C LYS A 9 1.63 -4.80 7.57
N ILE A 10 0.50 -4.11 7.41
CA ILE A 10 0.50 -2.71 6.96
C ILE A 10 1.41 -1.84 7.86
N ALA A 11 1.41 -2.05 9.18
CA ALA A 11 2.30 -1.33 10.09
C ALA A 11 3.78 -1.48 9.72
N ASP A 12 4.21 -2.69 9.39
CA ASP A 12 5.60 -2.97 9.03
C ASP A 12 5.95 -2.34 7.68
N VAL A 13 5.04 -2.44 6.70
CA VAL A 13 5.16 -1.78 5.39
C VAL A 13 5.33 -0.27 5.57
N LEU A 14 4.43 0.39 6.29
CA LEU A 14 4.46 1.84 6.50
C LEU A 14 5.67 2.32 7.33
N SER A 15 6.22 1.45 8.18
CA SER A 15 7.39 1.77 9.01
C SER A 15 8.71 1.77 8.22
N ASP A 16 8.77 1.04 7.10
CA ASP A 16 10.01 0.84 6.35
C ASP A 16 9.79 0.84 4.83
N VAL A 17 8.95 1.75 4.34
CA VAL A 17 8.60 1.85 2.90
C VAL A 17 9.83 2.05 2.03
N ALA A 18 10.86 2.74 2.52
CA ALA A 18 12.08 3.00 1.78
C ALA A 18 12.92 1.74 1.48
N SER A 19 12.63 0.61 2.13
CA SER A 19 13.28 -0.68 1.87
C SER A 19 12.61 -1.49 0.76
N LEU A 20 11.42 -1.09 0.31
CA LEU A 20 10.64 -1.79 -0.71
C LEU A 20 11.13 -1.41 -2.12
N ASP A 21 10.97 -2.33 -3.07
CA ASP A 21 11.25 -2.02 -4.48
C ASP A 21 10.18 -1.07 -5.02
N TRP A 22 10.59 -0.10 -5.85
CA TRP A 22 9.69 0.90 -6.40
C TRP A 22 8.72 0.29 -7.42
N GLU A 23 9.13 -0.81 -8.07
CA GLU A 23 8.29 -1.58 -9.00
C GLU A 23 7.26 -2.47 -8.27
N ASP A 24 7.46 -2.75 -6.98
CA ASP A 24 6.52 -3.57 -6.23
C ASP A 24 5.21 -2.81 -5.95
N ALA A 25 4.10 -3.54 -5.89
CA ALA A 25 2.80 -3.00 -5.52
C ALA A 25 2.33 -3.50 -4.15
N LEU A 26 1.59 -2.64 -3.45
CA LEU A 26 0.84 -2.99 -2.24
C LEU A 26 -0.51 -3.60 -2.63
N TYR A 27 -0.76 -4.82 -2.15
CA TYR A 27 -2.05 -5.49 -2.25
C TYR A 27 -2.68 -5.68 -0.88
N LEU A 28 -3.98 -5.38 -0.76
CA LEU A 28 -4.76 -5.52 0.46
C LEU A 28 -6.04 -6.33 0.21
N PRO A 29 -6.71 -6.85 1.26
CA PRO A 29 -8.02 -7.48 1.11
C PRO A 29 -9.00 -6.59 0.35
N LYS A 30 -9.83 -7.17 -0.51
CA LYS A 30 -10.84 -6.44 -1.30
C LYS A 30 -11.82 -5.67 -0.41
N ASN A 31 -12.13 -6.21 0.76
CA ASN A 31 -12.97 -5.55 1.75
C ASN A 31 -12.15 -4.51 2.52
N LYS A 32 -12.43 -3.23 2.26
CA LYS A 32 -11.76 -2.10 2.91
C LYS A 32 -12.01 -2.03 4.43
N GLU A 33 -13.11 -2.59 4.92
CA GLU A 33 -13.39 -2.63 6.36
C GLU A 33 -12.39 -3.48 7.16
N GLU A 34 -11.66 -4.37 6.47
CA GLU A 34 -10.59 -5.19 7.06
C GLU A 34 -9.25 -4.46 7.13
N TRP A 35 -9.15 -3.26 6.56
CA TRP A 35 -7.91 -2.50 6.53
C TRP A 35 -7.61 -1.87 7.89
N GLY A 36 -6.34 -1.91 8.25
CA GLY A 36 -5.82 -1.32 9.48
C GLY A 36 -4.36 -1.70 9.65
N LEU A 37 -3.69 -1.10 10.63
CA LEU A 37 -2.26 -1.33 10.87
C LEU A 37 -1.88 -2.81 11.07
N ASN A 38 -2.80 -3.64 11.59
CA ASN A 38 -2.60 -5.08 11.78
C ASN A 38 -3.05 -5.95 10.58
N CYS A 39 -3.61 -5.35 9.54
CA CYS A 39 -4.05 -6.05 8.34
C CYS A 39 -2.86 -6.67 7.61
N GLU A 40 -3.04 -7.89 7.09
CA GLU A 40 -2.04 -8.55 6.25
C GLU A 40 -2.07 -7.97 4.84
N ALA A 41 -0.95 -7.39 4.44
CA ALA A 41 -0.63 -6.93 3.11
C ALA A 41 0.25 -7.95 2.36
N ILE A 42 0.23 -7.84 1.04
CA ILE A 42 1.17 -8.52 0.15
C ILE A 42 1.92 -7.45 -0.66
N ILE A 43 3.23 -7.62 -0.79
CA ILE A 43 4.10 -6.82 -1.64
C ILE A 43 4.59 -7.72 -2.76
N GLU A 44 4.30 -7.36 -4.01
CA GLU A 44 4.68 -8.13 -5.19
C GLU A 44 4.72 -7.21 -6.42
N ASN A 45 5.67 -7.43 -7.32
CA ASN A 45 5.74 -6.72 -8.59
C ASN A 45 4.54 -7.14 -9.49
N PRO A 46 3.69 -6.19 -9.93
CA PRO A 46 2.56 -6.49 -10.81
C PRO A 46 3.00 -7.13 -12.13
N ASP A 47 4.20 -6.80 -12.64
CA ASP A 47 4.75 -7.33 -13.89
C ASP A 47 5.19 -8.81 -13.79
N ASN A 48 5.27 -9.37 -12.58
CA ASN A 48 5.49 -10.81 -12.38
C ASN A 48 4.26 -11.66 -12.75
N SER A 49 3.10 -11.05 -12.96
CA SER A 49 1.87 -11.73 -13.34
C SER A 49 1.61 -11.62 -14.84
N GLU A 50 1.43 -12.75 -15.52
CA GLU A 50 1.07 -12.78 -16.94
C GLU A 50 -0.45 -12.61 -17.19
N ASP A 51 -1.28 -12.83 -16.16
CA ASP A 51 -2.75 -12.78 -16.24
C ASP A 51 -3.34 -11.75 -15.26
N CYS A 52 -4.09 -10.77 -15.81
CA CYS A 52 -4.91 -9.82 -15.05
C CYS A 52 -6.41 -10.07 -15.26
N ASP A 53 -7.21 -9.70 -14.25
CA ASP A 53 -8.68 -9.69 -14.37
C ASP A 53 -9.19 -8.39 -15.04
N MET A 54 -10.51 -8.21 -15.07
CA MET A 54 -11.14 -7.05 -15.73
C MET A 54 -10.83 -5.71 -15.07
N ASP A 55 -10.36 -5.72 -13.81
CA ASP A 55 -9.99 -4.53 -13.04
C ASP A 55 -8.46 -4.32 -13.03
N ASP A 56 -7.74 -4.96 -13.95
CA ASP A 56 -6.27 -4.94 -14.07
C ASP A 56 -5.54 -5.43 -12.80
N ASN A 57 -6.20 -6.29 -12.02
CA ASN A 57 -5.61 -6.92 -10.86
C ASN A 57 -5.08 -8.31 -11.22
N PRO A 58 -3.87 -8.71 -10.80
CA PRO A 58 -3.36 -10.06 -11.01
C PRO A 58 -4.37 -11.13 -10.59
N VAL A 59 -4.67 -12.09 -11.46
CA VAL A 59 -5.67 -13.13 -11.20
C VAL A 59 -5.33 -13.92 -9.92
N ALA A 60 -4.05 -14.10 -9.62
CA ALA A 60 -3.57 -14.73 -8.40
C ALA A 60 -4.03 -13.98 -7.12
N MET A 61 -4.03 -12.65 -7.13
CA MET A 61 -4.50 -11.81 -6.02
C MET A 61 -6.01 -11.87 -5.88
N SER A 62 -6.73 -11.82 -7.01
CA SER A 62 -8.19 -11.95 -7.00
C SER A 62 -8.67 -13.30 -6.43
N LYS A 63 -7.97 -14.39 -6.70
CA LYS A 63 -8.29 -15.73 -6.15
C LYS A 63 -8.20 -15.82 -4.63
N ILE A 64 -7.43 -14.94 -3.99
CA ILE A 64 -7.28 -14.89 -2.53
C ILE A 64 -8.04 -13.72 -1.89
N ASN A 65 -8.95 -13.07 -2.64
CA ASN A 65 -9.70 -11.88 -2.22
C ASN A 65 -8.83 -10.64 -1.91
N TYR A 66 -7.71 -10.46 -2.61
CA TYR A 66 -6.88 -9.25 -2.55
C TYR A 66 -7.06 -8.39 -3.81
N ARG A 67 -6.74 -7.11 -3.69
CA ARG A 67 -6.73 -6.12 -4.78
C ARG A 67 -5.45 -5.32 -4.78
N TYR A 68 -5.04 -4.90 -5.97
CA TYR A 68 -4.10 -3.80 -6.15
C TYR A 68 -4.61 -2.55 -5.42
N VAL A 69 -3.69 -1.84 -4.78
CA VAL A 69 -3.97 -0.59 -4.06
C VAL A 69 -3.13 0.56 -4.61
N LEU A 70 -1.80 0.43 -4.63
CA LEU A 70 -0.85 1.40 -5.20
C LEU A 70 0.54 0.78 -5.37
N LEU A 71 1.40 1.43 -6.15
CA LEU A 71 2.83 1.11 -6.20
C LEU A 71 3.53 1.54 -4.90
N CYS A 72 4.64 0.88 -4.58
CA CYS A 72 5.47 1.24 -3.43
C CYS A 72 6.15 2.60 -3.63
N ASP A 73 6.37 3.05 -4.87
CA ASP A 73 6.86 4.41 -5.16
C ASP A 73 5.86 5.51 -4.75
N ASP A 74 4.56 5.28 -5.02
CA ASP A 74 3.49 6.16 -4.55
C ASP A 74 3.45 6.16 -3.01
N LEU A 75 3.59 4.99 -2.40
CA LEU A 75 3.62 4.85 -0.94
C LEU A 75 4.80 5.62 -0.32
N LEU A 76 5.97 5.54 -0.94
CA LEU A 76 7.15 6.28 -0.54
C LEU A 76 6.92 7.79 -0.66
N SER A 77 6.25 8.22 -1.72
CA SER A 77 5.89 9.62 -1.94
C SER A 77 4.92 10.14 -0.88
N ILE A 78 3.93 9.34 -0.46
CA ILE A 78 3.02 9.67 0.65
C ILE A 78 3.80 9.89 1.95
N ILE A 79 4.72 8.98 2.28
CA ILE A 79 5.53 9.08 3.51
C ILE A 79 6.49 10.26 3.46
N LYS A 80 7.14 10.53 2.32
CA LYS A 80 7.99 11.72 2.14
C LYS A 80 7.18 13.00 2.29
N ASN A 81 5.99 13.08 1.70
CA ASN A 81 5.14 14.25 1.85
C ASN A 81 4.70 14.47 3.30
N LEU A 82 4.44 13.40 4.05
CA LEU A 82 4.14 13.48 5.48
C LEU A 82 5.34 14.01 6.29
N GLN A 83 6.54 13.54 5.97
CA GLN A 83 7.81 14.00 6.57
C GLN A 83 8.09 15.49 6.31
N GLU A 84 7.78 15.98 5.11
CA GLU A 84 7.93 17.40 4.76
C GLU A 84 6.99 18.30 5.56
N GLN A 85 5.80 17.80 5.91
CA GLN A 85 4.82 18.55 6.69
C GLN A 85 5.03 18.46 8.20
N SER A 86 5.65 17.38 8.69
CA SER A 86 5.88 17.15 10.12
C SER A 86 7.21 16.44 10.35
N ALA A 87 8.09 17.07 11.14
CA ALA A 87 9.40 16.52 11.50
C ALA A 87 9.33 15.16 12.22
N SER A 88 8.17 14.81 12.79
CA SER A 88 7.89 13.49 13.33
C SER A 88 6.43 13.12 13.08
N TYR A 89 6.17 11.88 12.69
CA TYR A 89 4.83 11.30 12.58
C TYR A 89 4.85 9.89 13.20
N ASP A 90 3.68 9.44 13.65
CA ASP A 90 3.47 8.07 14.12
C ASP A 90 2.81 7.22 13.03
N LEU A 91 2.68 5.91 13.28
CA LEU A 91 2.06 4.97 12.34
C LEU A 91 0.60 5.31 12.05
N ASP A 92 -0.14 5.90 13.00
CA ASP A 92 -1.52 6.30 12.78
C ASP A 92 -1.60 7.46 11.76
N ASN A 93 -0.69 8.42 11.83
CA ASN A 93 -0.59 9.49 10.84
C ASN A 93 -0.14 8.96 9.47
N ALA A 94 0.81 8.02 9.42
CA ALA A 94 1.20 7.36 8.17
C ALA A 94 0.01 6.62 7.54
N TYR A 95 -0.76 5.88 8.34
CA TYR A 95 -1.94 5.17 7.87
C TYR A 95 -3.04 6.13 7.39
N LYS A 96 -3.28 7.23 8.11
CA LYS A 96 -4.23 8.28 7.67
C LYS A 96 -3.81 8.91 6.34
N ALA A 97 -2.53 9.22 6.17
CA ALA A 97 -2.01 9.77 4.92
C ALA A 97 -2.17 8.79 3.75
N PHE A 98 -1.88 7.50 3.98
CA PHE A 98 -2.10 6.42 3.02
C PHE A 98 -3.59 6.32 2.61
N ILE A 99 -4.50 6.23 3.59
CA ILE A 99 -5.95 6.14 3.31
C ILE A 99 -6.44 7.37 2.56
N PHE A 100 -6.01 8.57 2.98
CA PHE A 100 -6.41 9.81 2.32
C PHE A 100 -5.95 9.82 0.85
N TYR A 101 -4.70 9.44 0.58
CA TYR A 101 -4.20 9.37 -0.80
C TYR A 101 -4.97 8.36 -1.63
N PHE A 102 -5.21 7.16 -1.11
CA PHE A 102 -6.00 6.14 -1.79
C PHE A 102 -7.43 6.60 -2.13
N GLU A 103 -8.06 7.40 -1.26
CA GLU A 103 -9.41 7.90 -1.46
C GLU A 103 -9.51 9.14 -2.36
N ASN A 104 -8.46 9.96 -2.40
CA ASN A 104 -8.51 11.30 -2.99
C ASN A 104 -7.51 11.53 -4.12
N ASP A 105 -6.63 10.57 -4.40
CA ASP A 105 -5.51 10.69 -5.35
C ASP A 105 -4.69 11.96 -5.10
N SER A 106 -4.45 12.26 -3.82
CA SER A 106 -3.83 13.50 -3.38
C SER A 106 -3.19 13.35 -2.00
N PHE A 107 -2.11 14.10 -1.76
CA PHE A 107 -1.47 14.11 -0.45
C PHE A 107 -2.33 14.85 0.59
N ILE A 108 -2.47 14.26 1.77
CA ILE A 108 -3.15 14.90 2.90
C ILE A 108 -2.44 16.20 3.28
N LYS A 109 -3.20 17.25 3.61
CA LYS A 109 -2.65 18.48 4.18
C LYS A 109 -2.94 18.50 5.68
N LEU A 110 -1.91 18.36 6.51
CA LEU A 110 -2.08 18.37 7.97
C LEU A 110 -2.41 19.78 8.50
N ASN A 111 -1.88 20.80 7.84
CA ASN A 111 -2.11 22.20 8.19
C ASN A 111 -2.92 22.85 7.06
N ALA A 112 -4.25 22.72 7.12
CA ALA A 112 -5.12 23.56 6.30
C ALA A 112 -5.20 24.95 6.95
N SER A 113 -4.56 25.94 6.32
CA SER A 113 -4.74 27.37 6.64
C SER A 113 -6.09 27.88 6.15
#